data_AF-A0A1F6R678-F1
#
_entry.id   AF-A0A1F6R678-F1
#
_cell.length_a   1.000
_cell.length_b   1.000
_cell.length_c   1.000
_cell.angle_alpha   90.00
_cell.angle_beta   90.00
_cell.angle_gamma   90.00
#
_symmetry.space_group_name_H-M   'P 1'
#
loop_
_entity.id
_entity.type
_entity.pdbx_description
1 polymer ?
#
loop_
_entity_poly.entity_id
_entity_poly.type
_entity_poly.pdbx_seq_one_letter_code
_entity_poly.pdbx_strand_id
1 'polypeptide(L)'
;MGLLREAIGLLLVVVAWTNVFGMGVEMQMLLFLLGFDFMSLIPKIALFLLDFTFNLVGVGWVLLLVVAVEALIVAFDLKPFVGYILKPLATFLVLYANGVSVAVAFIVAGLDLLLNVSKRYI
;
A
#
# COMPACT_ATOMS: atom_id res chain seq x y z
N MET A 1 -12.95 9.74 7.71
CA MET A 1 -11.88 10.14 6.77
C MET A 1 -12.51 10.89 5.61
N GLY A 2 -11.87 11.93 5.06
CA GLY A 2 -12.48 12.79 4.05
C GLY A 2 -12.52 12.15 2.65
N LEU A 3 -13.66 12.25 1.96
CA LEU A 3 -13.88 11.72 0.59
C LEU A 3 -12.79 12.17 -0.41
N LEU A 4 -12.28 13.39 -0.27
CA LEU A 4 -11.20 13.93 -1.11
C LEU A 4 -9.93 13.07 -1.03
N ARG A 5 -9.59 12.59 0.17
CA ARG A 5 -8.38 11.78 0.40
C ARG A 5 -8.51 10.41 -0.26
N GLU A 6 -9.67 9.77 -0.14
CA GLU A 6 -9.93 8.49 -0.79
C GLU A 6 -9.94 8.64 -2.32
N ALA A 7 -10.50 9.73 -2.84
CA ALA A 7 -10.47 10.02 -4.27
C ALA A 7 -9.04 10.18 -4.80
N ILE A 8 -8.16 10.90 -4.07
CA ILE A 8 -6.73 11.00 -4.40
C ILE A 8 -6.08 9.62 -4.37
N GLY A 9 -6.36 8.81 -3.35
CA GLY A 9 -5.82 7.45 -3.23
C GLY A 9 -6.20 6.55 -4.41
N LEU A 10 -7.49 6.57 -4.79
CA LEU A 10 -8.00 5.86 -5.96
C LEU A 10 -7.34 6.33 -7.25
N LEU A 11 -7.17 7.64 -7.41
CA LEU A 11 -6.58 8.21 -8.61
C LEU A 11 -5.11 7.78 -8.76
N LEU A 12 -4.34 7.78 -7.67
CA LEU A 12 -2.96 7.28 -7.66
C LEU A 12 -2.88 5.80 -8.04
N VAL A 13 -3.79 4.97 -7.52
CA VAL A 13 -3.88 3.55 -7.88
C VAL A 13 -4.21 3.36 -9.35
N VAL A 14 -5.20 4.09 -9.87
CA VAL A 14 -5.59 4.00 -11.29
C VAL A 14 -4.44 4.44 -12.21
N VAL A 15 -3.72 5.50 -11.85
CA VAL A 15 -2.54 5.96 -12.60
C VAL A 15 -1.42 4.91 -12.58
N ALA A 16 -1.22 4.24 -11.44
CA ALA A 16 -0.27 3.13 -11.34
C ALA A 16 -0.69 1.92 -12.19
N TRP A 17 -1.98 1.58 -12.22
CA TRP A 17 -2.54 0.48 -13.01
C TRP A 17 -2.48 0.69 -14.51
N THR A 18 -2.88 1.86 -14.97
CA THR A 18 -2.98 2.15 -16.41
C THR A 18 -1.65 2.51 -17.04
N ASN A 19 -0.61 2.73 -16.22
CA ASN A 19 0.72 3.13 -16.64
C ASN A 19 0.71 4.24 -17.72
N VAL A 20 -0.15 5.26 -17.55
CA VAL A 20 -0.40 6.29 -18.57
C VAL A 20 0.88 6.97 -19.03
N PHE A 21 1.88 7.07 -18.16
CA PHE A 21 3.14 7.77 -18.39
C PHE A 21 4.31 6.84 -18.76
N GLY A 22 4.09 5.54 -18.98
CA GLY A 22 5.17 4.59 -19.31
C GLY A 22 6.23 4.48 -18.20
N MET A 23 5.81 4.61 -16.95
CA MET A 23 6.64 4.58 -15.76
C MET A 23 7.23 3.19 -15.53
N GLY A 24 8.45 3.16 -14.99
CA GLY A 24 9.07 1.91 -14.53
C GLY A 24 8.29 1.28 -13.37
N VAL A 25 8.52 -0.03 -13.19
CA VAL A 25 7.85 -0.89 -12.18
C VAL A 25 7.98 -0.32 -10.75
N GLU A 26 9.13 0.27 -10.42
CA GLU A 26 9.38 0.90 -9.11
C GLU A 26 8.44 2.09 -8.83
N MET A 27 8.23 2.95 -9.84
CA MET A 27 7.38 4.14 -9.69
C MET A 27 5.90 3.76 -9.66
N GLN A 28 5.50 2.73 -10.40
CA GLN A 28 4.15 2.17 -10.32
C GLN A 28 3.87 1.66 -8.91
N MET A 29 4.78 0.88 -8.31
CA MET A 29 4.62 0.39 -6.93
C MET A 29 4.56 1.52 -5.90
N LEU A 30 5.38 2.56 -6.06
CA LEU A 30 5.34 3.75 -5.21
C LEU A 30 3.98 4.44 -5.23
N LEU A 31 3.49 4.80 -6.41
CA LEU A 31 2.18 5.45 -6.58
C LEU A 31 1.05 4.59 -6.04
N PHE A 32 1.16 3.28 -6.26
CA PHE A 32 0.17 2.33 -5.84
C PHE A 32 0.10 2.18 -4.32
N LEU A 33 1.24 2.04 -3.63
CA LEU A 33 1.30 1.95 -2.17
C LEU A 33 0.89 3.27 -1.49
N LEU A 34 1.32 4.40 -2.06
CA LEU A 34 0.89 5.72 -1.60
C LEU A 34 -0.63 5.87 -1.73
N GLY A 35 -1.19 5.48 -2.88
CA GLY A 35 -2.62 5.48 -3.13
C GLY A 35 -3.37 4.60 -2.14
N PHE A 36 -2.85 3.40 -1.87
CA PHE A 36 -3.35 2.50 -0.84
C PHE A 36 -3.40 3.18 0.53
N ASP A 37 -2.33 3.82 1.00
CA ASP A 37 -2.33 4.44 2.33
C ASP A 37 -3.31 5.61 2.52
N PHE A 38 -3.76 6.21 1.42
CA PHE A 38 -4.81 7.23 1.44
C PHE A 38 -6.23 6.66 1.55
N MET A 39 -6.43 5.37 1.28
CA MET A 39 -7.74 4.72 1.27
C MET A 39 -8.08 3.97 2.57
N SER A 40 -9.37 3.80 2.83
CA SER A 40 -9.88 2.91 3.89
C SER A 40 -9.78 1.44 3.49
N LEU A 41 -9.95 0.53 4.46
CA LEU A 41 -9.78 -0.91 4.27
C LEU A 41 -10.72 -1.51 3.21
N ILE A 42 -11.96 -1.03 3.12
CA ILE A 42 -12.97 -1.56 2.18
C ILE A 42 -12.54 -1.37 0.72
N PRO A 43 -12.23 -0.14 0.24
CA PRO A 43 -11.74 0.04 -1.13
C PRO A 43 -10.42 -0.68 -1.40
N LYS A 44 -9.52 -0.81 -0.40
CA LYS A 44 -8.31 -1.61 -0.54
C LYS A 44 -8.58 -3.07 -0.85
N ILE A 45 -9.53 -3.69 -0.13
CA ILE A 45 -9.95 -5.07 -0.38
C ILE A 45 -10.53 -5.22 -1.78
N ALA A 46 -11.36 -4.27 -2.23
CA ALA A 46 -11.93 -4.29 -3.57
C ALA A 46 -10.86 -4.21 -4.67
N LEU A 47 -9.89 -3.30 -4.51
CA LEU A 47 -8.78 -3.14 -5.47
C LEU A 47 -7.85 -4.36 -5.47
N PHE A 48 -7.59 -4.96 -4.31
CA PHE A 48 -6.88 -6.23 -4.21
C PHE A 48 -7.61 -7.34 -4.98
N LEU A 49 -8.91 -7.52 -4.75
CA LEU A 49 -9.70 -8.54 -5.45
C LEU A 49 -9.68 -8.34 -6.97
N LEU A 50 -9.76 -7.09 -7.44
CA LEU A 50 -9.67 -6.76 -8.85
C LEU A 50 -8.29 -7.11 -9.43
N ASP A 51 -7.20 -6.66 -8.81
CA ASP A 51 -5.84 -6.96 -9.30
C ASP A 51 -5.52 -8.46 -9.23
N PHE A 52 -5.98 -9.15 -8.19
CA PHE A 52 -5.78 -10.60 -8.04
C PHE A 52 -6.55 -11.41 -9.10
N THR A 53 -7.77 -10.98 -9.45
CA THR A 53 -8.61 -11.70 -10.42
C THR A 53 -8.18 -11.44 -11.86
N PHE A 54 -7.76 -10.20 -12.17
CA PHE A 54 -7.44 -9.78 -13.54
C PHE A 54 -5.94 -9.65 -13.83
N ASN A 55 -5.07 -9.86 -12.84
CA ASN A 55 -3.62 -9.77 -12.94
C ASN A 55 -3.15 -8.48 -13.65
N LEU A 56 -3.70 -7.32 -13.26
CA LEU A 56 -3.51 -6.06 -13.99
C LEU A 56 -2.07 -5.57 -13.92
N VAL A 57 -1.49 -5.56 -12.72
CA VAL A 57 -0.09 -5.15 -12.50
C VAL A 57 0.78 -6.31 -12.01
N GLY A 58 0.19 -7.44 -11.61
CA GLY A 58 0.93 -8.60 -11.09
C GLY A 58 1.50 -8.38 -9.69
N VAL A 59 1.01 -7.38 -8.97
CA VAL A 59 1.35 -7.08 -7.56
C VAL A 59 0.25 -7.56 -6.60
N GLY A 60 -0.65 -8.44 -7.04
CA GLY A 60 -1.74 -9.00 -6.23
C GLY A 60 -1.26 -9.63 -4.91
N TRP A 61 -0.06 -10.22 -4.90
CA TRP A 61 0.55 -10.77 -3.68
C TRP A 61 1.07 -9.69 -2.73
N VAL A 62 1.58 -8.58 -3.27
CA VAL A 62 2.00 -7.40 -2.48
C VAL A 62 0.79 -6.81 -1.78
N LEU A 63 -0.29 -6.66 -2.54
CA LEU A 63 -1.60 -6.21 -2.06
C LEU A 63 -2.18 -7.09 -0.98
N LEU A 64 -2.16 -8.40 -1.17
CA LEU A 64 -2.65 -9.36 -0.20
C LEU A 64 -1.96 -9.17 1.14
N LEU A 65 -0.64 -8.99 1.16
CA LEU A 65 0.12 -8.84 2.40
C LEU A 65 -0.18 -7.51 3.10
N VAL A 66 -0.26 -6.40 2.36
CA VAL A 66 -0.61 -5.09 2.94
C VAL A 66 -2.03 -5.14 3.53
N VAL A 67 -2.99 -5.70 2.79
CA VAL A 67 -4.38 -5.85 3.24
C VAL A 67 -4.47 -6.81 4.43
N ALA A 68 -3.76 -7.94 4.40
CA ALA A 68 -3.75 -8.92 5.47
C ALA A 68 -3.17 -8.35 6.77
N VAL A 69 -2.05 -7.62 6.70
CA VAL A 69 -1.45 -6.98 7.89
C VAL A 69 -2.39 -5.91 8.46
N GLU A 70 -3.02 -5.10 7.62
CA GLU A 70 -3.96 -4.08 8.07
C GLU A 70 -5.24 -4.70 8.65
N ALA A 71 -5.75 -5.78 8.04
CA ALA A 71 -6.88 -6.55 8.56
C ALA A 71 -6.54 -7.22 9.90
N LEU A 72 -5.32 -7.74 10.09
CA LEU A 72 -4.87 -8.31 11.36
C LEU A 72 -4.77 -7.23 12.45
N ILE A 73 -4.23 -6.06 12.13
CA ILE A 73 -4.15 -4.93 13.08
C ILE A 73 -5.56 -4.53 13.55
N VAL A 74 -6.52 -4.44 12.63
CA VAL A 74 -7.91 -4.10 12.94
C VAL A 74 -8.62 -5.22 13.71
N ALA A 75 -8.44 -6.48 13.31
CA ALA A 75 -9.13 -7.63 13.91
C ALA A 75 -8.65 -7.96 15.33
N PHE A 76 -7.36 -7.75 15.62
CA PHE A 76 -6.75 -8.07 16.91
C PHE A 76 -6.57 -6.86 17.84
N ASP A 77 -7.04 -5.68 17.44
CA ASP A 77 -6.85 -4.39 18.13
C ASP A 77 -5.41 -4.23 18.65
N LEU A 78 -4.45 -4.60 17.78
CA LEU A 78 -3.04 -4.61 18.15
C LEU A 78 -2.61 -3.18 18.50
N LYS A 79 -1.92 -3.04 19.63
CA LYS A 79 -1.42 -1.74 20.10
C LYS A 79 -0.75 -0.97 18.95
N PRO A 80 -0.96 0.36 18.84
CA PRO A 80 -0.44 1.16 17.73
C PRO A 80 1.04 0.94 17.43
N PHE A 81 1.84 0.72 18.49
CA PHE A 81 3.27 0.44 18.40
C PHE A 81 3.63 -0.76 17.51
N VAL A 82 2.82 -1.81 17.57
CA VAL A 82 3.03 -3.04 16.79
C VAL A 82 2.67 -2.80 15.33
N GLY A 83 1.63 -2.00 15.05
CA GLY A 83 1.25 -1.61 13.69
C GLY A 83 2.31 -0.73 13.00
N TYR A 84 3.01 0.13 13.74
CA TYR A 84 4.07 0.98 13.18
C TYR A 84 5.31 0.22 12.73
N ILE A 85 5.55 -0.97 13.29
CA ILE A 85 6.71 -1.78 12.94
C ILE A 85 6.30 -2.84 11.93
N LEU A 86 5.22 -3.58 12.20
CA LEU A 86 4.81 -4.70 11.34
C LEU A 86 4.40 -4.27 9.94
N LYS A 87 3.66 -3.16 9.78
CA LYS A 87 3.16 -2.75 8.47
C LYS A 87 4.30 -2.29 7.53
N PRO A 88 5.18 -1.35 7.93
CA PRO A 88 6.33 -0.97 7.13
C PRO A 88 7.29 -2.13 6.85
N LEU A 89 7.48 -3.01 7.83
CA LEU A 89 8.39 -4.16 7.71
C LEU A 89 7.81 -5.22 6.75
N ALA A 90 6.50 -5.45 6.78
CA ALA A 90 5.83 -6.29 5.79
C ALA A 90 5.92 -5.68 4.39
N THR A 91 5.66 -4.37 4.24
CA THR A 91 5.79 -3.65 2.97
C THR A 91 7.23 -3.77 2.43
N PHE A 92 8.24 -3.58 3.28
CA PHE A 92 9.65 -3.74 2.92
C PHE A 92 9.98 -5.15 2.43
N LEU A 93 9.65 -6.18 3.23
CA LEU A 93 9.97 -7.58 2.90
C LEU A 93 9.34 -8.01 1.59
N VAL A 94 8.12 -7.54 1.35
CA VAL A 94 7.37 -7.83 0.12
C VAL A 94 8.01 -7.19 -1.09
N LEU A 95 8.37 -5.92 -1.02
CA LEU A 95 9.04 -5.23 -2.14
C LEU A 95 10.40 -5.87 -2.43
N TYR A 96 11.16 -6.18 -1.38
CA TYR A 96 12.45 -6.84 -1.52
C TYR A 96 12.32 -8.23 -2.17
N ALA A 97 11.31 -9.03 -1.77
CA ALA A 97 11.07 -10.35 -2.35
C ALA A 97 10.64 -10.31 -3.83
N ASN A 98 10.07 -9.18 -4.29
CA ASN A 98 9.65 -8.97 -5.68
C ASN A 98 10.74 -8.35 -6.57
N GLY A 99 12.00 -8.29 -6.08
CA GLY A 99 13.13 -7.79 -6.87
C GLY A 99 13.19 -6.28 -7.02
N VAL A 100 12.43 -5.54 -6.20
CA VAL A 100 12.58 -4.07 -6.09
C VAL A 100 13.91 -3.76 -5.43
N SER A 101 14.57 -2.70 -5.90
CA SER A 101 15.82 -2.26 -5.28
C SER A 101 15.65 -1.98 -3.79
N VAL A 102 16.63 -2.39 -2.98
CA VAL A 102 16.61 -2.22 -1.52
C VAL A 102 16.36 -0.76 -1.13
N ALA A 103 16.95 0.18 -1.88
CA ALA A 103 16.76 1.61 -1.67
C ALA A 103 15.28 2.02 -1.82
N VAL A 104 14.61 1.58 -2.88
CA VAL A 104 13.18 1.89 -3.11
C VAL A 104 12.31 1.21 -2.07
N ALA A 105 12.59 -0.05 -1.72
CA ALA A 105 11.85 -0.76 -0.67
C ALA A 105 11.93 -0.02 0.68
N PHE A 106 13.11 0.51 1.05
CA PHE A 106 13.27 1.31 2.27
C PHE A 106 12.55 2.66 2.21
N ILE A 107 12.60 3.35 1.06
CA ILE A 107 11.89 4.63 0.88
C ILE A 107 10.39 4.42 1.07
N VAL A 108 9.83 3.37 0.45
CA VAL A 108 8.40 3.07 0.52
C VAL A 108 7.99 2.68 1.94
N ALA A 109 8.75 1.80 2.59
CA ALA A 109 8.48 1.42 3.99
C ALA A 109 8.60 2.62 4.95
N GLY A 110 9.58 3.50 4.73
CA GLY A 110 9.73 4.73 5.50
C GLY A 110 8.55 5.69 5.31
N LEU A 111 8.03 5.84 4.09
CA LEU A 111 6.84 6.63 3.81
C LEU A 111 5.59 6.03 4.48
N ASP A 112 5.41 4.71 4.42
CA ASP A 112 4.31 4.00 5.09
C ASP A 112 4.35 4.23 6.62
N LEU A 113 5.56 4.19 7.22
CA LEU A 113 5.76 4.52 8.63
C LEU A 113 5.35 5.98 8.94
N LEU A 114 5.82 6.95 8.16
CA LEU A 114 5.49 8.37 8.34
C LEU A 114 3.98 8.64 8.19
N LEU A 115 3.33 7.98 7.22
CA LEU A 115 1.89 8.11 6.98
C LEU A 115 1.07 7.46 8.10
N ASN A 116 1.49 6.31 8.63
CA ASN A 116 0.82 5.69 9.77
C ASN A 116 0.99 6.50 11.05
N VAL A 117 2.17 7.07 11.29
CA VAL A 117 2.41 7.93 12.46
C VAL A 117 1.56 9.21 12.36
N SER A 118 1.52 9.87 11.20
CA SER A 118 0.73 11.09 11.00
C SER A 118 -0.79 10.88 11.16
N LYS A 119 -1.32 9.70 10.79
CA LYS A 119 -2.73 9.33 11.03
C LYS A 119 -3.15 9.34 12.52
N ARG A 120 -2.22 9.33 13.47
CA ARG A 120 -2.52 9.39 14.91
C ARG A 120 -2.46 10.80 15.49
N TYR A 121 -1.76 11.72 14.82
CA TYR A 121 -1.59 13.11 15.28
C TYR A 121 -2.56 14.09 14.62
N ILE A 122 -3.38 13.63 13.68
CA ILE A 122 -4.47 14.36 13.00
C ILE A 122 -5.78 13.62 13.28
#